data_AF-A0A378RL14-F1
#
_entry.id   AF-A0A378RL14-F1
#
_cell.length_a   1.000
_cell.length_b   1.000
_cell.length_c   1.000
_cell.angle_alpha   90.00
_cell.angle_beta   90.00
_cell.angle_gamma   90.00
#
_symmetry.space_group_name_H-M   'P 1'
#
loop_
_entity.id
_entity.type
_entity.pdbx_description
1 polymer ?
#
loop_
_entity_poly.entity_id
_entity_poly.type
_entity_poly.pdbx_seq_one_letter_code
_entity_poly.pdbx_strand_id
1 'polypeptide(L)'
;MKAKITKVWYLLGVVLIASCTNKPAIKDVVPAHDTFKLQAKELNEERVINVWTPKDYSSRQDSLPVIYMADGGIGEDFPHIANTIEELIREQKIPAVILVGIENTQRRRDLTGFTTVAKDKEIAPEVGGSAAFRAFIR
;
A
#
# COMPACT_ATOMS: atom_id res chain seq x y z
N MET A 1 11.12 -1.76 64.62
CA MET A 1 10.98 -0.97 63.36
C MET A 1 11.52 -1.76 62.17
N LYS A 2 10.80 -2.75 61.63
CA LYS A 2 11.16 -3.46 60.39
C LYS A 2 9.91 -4.06 59.74
N ALA A 3 8.98 -3.22 59.32
CA ALA A 3 7.84 -3.67 58.53
C ALA A 3 7.23 -2.46 57.83
N LYS A 4 7.70 -2.16 56.61
CA LYS A 4 7.04 -1.26 55.65
C LYS A 4 7.74 -1.19 54.29
N ILE A 5 8.96 -1.75 54.14
CA ILE A 5 9.73 -1.65 52.90
C ILE A 5 9.32 -2.72 51.86
N THR A 6 8.88 -3.91 52.27
CA THR A 6 8.59 -5.04 51.34
C THR A 6 7.34 -4.86 50.46
N LYS A 7 6.36 -4.03 50.86
CA LYS A 7 5.16 -3.78 50.02
C LYS A 7 5.41 -2.79 48.87
N VAL A 8 6.42 -1.92 49.00
CA VAL A 8 6.72 -0.89 47.98
C VAL A 8 7.38 -1.50 46.75
N TRP A 9 8.23 -2.52 46.94
CA TRP A 9 8.85 -3.26 45.84
C TRP A 9 7.86 -4.11 45.05
N TYR A 10 6.83 -4.65 45.71
CA TYR A 10 5.77 -5.42 45.04
C TYR A 10 4.86 -4.52 44.18
N LEU A 11 4.62 -3.28 44.61
CA LEU A 11 3.87 -2.30 43.81
C LEU A 11 4.66 -1.77 42.61
N LEU A 12 5.99 -1.59 42.75
CA LEU A 12 6.85 -1.15 41.64
C LEU A 12 7.03 -2.24 40.58
N GLY A 13 7.06 -3.52 40.99
CA GLY A 13 7.18 -4.66 40.08
C GLY A 13 5.96 -4.89 39.18
N VAL A 14 4.75 -4.57 39.64
CA VAL A 14 3.51 -4.74 38.86
C VAL A 14 3.33 -3.66 37.78
N VAL A 15 3.86 -2.46 37.99
CA VAL A 15 3.75 -1.33 37.03
C VAL A 15 4.63 -1.54 35.79
N LEU A 16 5.74 -2.27 35.91
CA LEU A 16 6.69 -2.50 34.80
C LEU A 16 6.23 -3.56 33.78
N ILE A 17 5.28 -4.43 34.12
CA ILE A 17 4.81 -5.52 33.22
C ILE A 17 3.66 -5.07 32.31
N ALA A 18 3.08 -3.88 32.54
CA ALA A 18 1.90 -3.39 31.82
C ALA A 18 2.23 -2.55 30.56
N SER A 19 3.51 -2.35 30.20
CA SER A 19 3.90 -1.46 29.08
C SER A 19 4.00 -2.13 27.71
N CYS A 20 3.61 -3.39 27.57
CA CYS A 20 3.51 -4.02 26.25
C CYS A 20 2.15 -3.73 25.61
N THR A 21 1.89 -2.47 25.26
CA THR A 21 0.74 -2.13 24.39
C THR A 21 1.18 -2.29 22.94
N ASN A 22 0.79 -3.39 22.29
CA ASN A 22 0.84 -3.49 20.83
C ASN A 22 -0.10 -2.42 20.28
N LYS A 23 0.45 -1.28 19.82
CA LYS A 23 -0.36 -0.29 19.09
C LYS A 23 -0.95 -1.02 17.88
N PRO A 24 -2.29 -1.14 17.76
CA PRO A 24 -2.86 -1.69 16.55
C PRO A 24 -2.36 -0.86 15.38
N ALA A 25 -1.89 -1.53 14.34
CA ALA A 25 -1.51 -0.86 13.10
C ALA A 25 -2.72 -0.03 12.65
N ILE A 26 -2.51 1.26 12.37
CA ILE A 26 -3.54 2.09 11.76
C ILE A 26 -3.79 1.48 10.38
N LYS A 27 -4.97 0.90 10.19
CA LYS A 27 -5.42 0.41 8.90
C LYS A 27 -6.28 1.49 8.29
N ASP A 28 -5.88 1.99 7.14
CA ASP A 28 -6.70 2.93 6.39
C ASP A 28 -8.02 2.28 6.00
N VAL A 29 -9.08 3.08 6.00
CA VAL A 29 -10.38 2.64 5.50
C VAL A 29 -10.23 2.42 4.00
N VAL A 30 -10.62 1.25 3.51
CA VAL A 30 -10.64 0.98 2.07
C VAL A 30 -11.79 1.80 1.46
N PRO A 31 -11.52 2.78 0.57
CA PRO A 31 -12.59 3.57 -0.03
C PRO A 31 -13.39 2.72 -1.02
N ALA A 32 -14.58 3.19 -1.38
CA ALA A 32 -15.32 2.57 -2.48
C ALA A 32 -14.49 2.66 -3.78
N HIS A 33 -14.31 1.53 -4.45
CA HIS A 33 -13.49 1.38 -5.65
C HIS A 33 -13.97 0.16 -6.44
N ASP A 34 -13.58 0.08 -7.69
CA ASP A 34 -13.77 -1.11 -8.53
C ASP A 34 -12.50 -1.96 -8.55
N THR A 35 -12.65 -3.28 -8.61
CA THR A 35 -11.54 -4.23 -8.77
C THR A 35 -11.73 -5.06 -10.03
N PHE A 36 -10.69 -5.10 -10.86
CA PHE A 36 -10.65 -5.87 -12.09
C PHE A 36 -9.55 -6.92 -12.04
N LYS A 37 -9.79 -8.04 -12.71
CA LYS A 37 -8.78 -9.06 -13.00
C LYS A 37 -8.47 -9.00 -14.48
N LEU A 38 -7.18 -8.86 -14.80
CA LEU A 38 -6.69 -8.70 -16.15
C LEU A 38 -5.61 -9.74 -16.44
N GLN A 39 -5.78 -10.55 -17.49
CA GLN A 39 -4.70 -11.39 -17.98
C GLN A 39 -3.65 -10.51 -18.68
N ALA A 40 -2.51 -10.27 -18.02
CA ALA A 40 -1.40 -9.50 -18.55
C ALA A 40 -0.55 -10.39 -19.48
N LYS A 41 -0.50 -10.04 -20.78
CA LYS A 41 0.21 -10.86 -21.78
C LYS A 41 1.73 -10.74 -21.65
N GLU A 42 2.18 -9.54 -21.33
CA GLU A 42 3.58 -9.13 -21.19
C GLU A 42 4.24 -9.79 -19.96
N LEU A 43 3.42 -10.15 -18.97
CA LEU A 43 3.83 -10.80 -17.73
C LEU A 43 3.45 -12.30 -17.68
N ASN A 44 2.59 -12.75 -18.60
CA ASN A 44 2.04 -14.10 -18.64
C ASN A 44 1.36 -14.53 -17.33
N GLU A 45 0.67 -13.61 -16.66
CA GLU A 45 -0.04 -13.85 -15.39
C GLU A 45 -1.29 -12.96 -15.27
N GLU A 46 -2.21 -13.31 -14.37
CA GLU A 46 -3.34 -12.46 -14.00
C GLU A 46 -2.87 -11.36 -13.05
N ARG A 47 -3.34 -10.13 -13.28
CA ARG A 47 -3.11 -8.95 -12.42
C ARG A 47 -4.43 -8.45 -11.84
N VAL A 48 -4.39 -8.07 -10.57
CA VAL A 48 -5.50 -7.38 -9.90
C VAL A 48 -5.27 -5.88 -10.01
N ILE A 49 -6.26 -5.17 -10.55
CA ILE A 49 -6.26 -3.73 -10.76
C ILE A 49 -7.37 -3.10 -9.93
N ASN A 50 -7.02 -2.14 -9.08
CA ASN A 50 -7.97 -1.38 -8.26
C ASN A 50 -8.15 0.01 -8.86
N VAL A 51 -9.39 0.46 -9.03
CA VAL A 51 -9.71 1.76 -9.65
C VAL A 51 -10.57 2.57 -8.70
N TRP A 52 -10.02 3.69 -8.24
CA TRP A 52 -10.75 4.68 -7.45
C TRP A 52 -11.07 5.90 -8.32
N THR A 53 -12.30 6.39 -8.21
CA THR A 53 -12.78 7.58 -8.90
C THR A 53 -13.35 8.60 -7.91
N PRO A 54 -13.26 9.91 -8.21
CA PRO A 54 -13.92 10.94 -7.40
C PRO A 54 -15.43 10.71 -7.28
N LYS A 55 -16.03 11.17 -6.19
CA LYS A 55 -17.47 10.97 -5.90
C LYS A 55 -18.40 11.55 -6.98
N ASP A 56 -17.97 12.61 -7.67
CA ASP A 56 -18.71 13.29 -8.73
C ASP A 56 -18.46 12.70 -10.12
N TYR A 57 -17.66 11.62 -10.23
CA TYR A 57 -17.22 11.05 -11.51
C TYR A 57 -18.37 10.70 -12.46
N SER A 58 -19.43 10.04 -11.97
CA SER A 58 -20.58 9.63 -12.79
C SER A 58 -21.37 10.80 -13.39
N SER A 59 -21.25 11.99 -12.81
CA SER A 59 -21.90 13.21 -13.31
C SER A 59 -20.98 14.09 -14.14
N ARG A 60 -19.68 13.79 -14.20
CA ARG A 60 -18.69 14.55 -14.96
C ARG A 60 -18.75 14.22 -16.44
N GLN A 61 -18.48 15.22 -17.27
CA GLN A 61 -18.31 15.09 -18.72
C GLN A 61 -16.85 15.31 -19.16
N ASP A 62 -16.03 15.92 -18.30
CA ASP A 62 -14.62 16.15 -18.57
C ASP A 62 -13.80 14.86 -18.46
N SER A 63 -12.77 14.73 -19.28
CA SER A 63 -11.72 13.73 -19.08
C SER A 63 -10.88 14.07 -17.85
N LEU A 64 -10.59 13.07 -17.02
CA LEU A 64 -9.72 13.21 -15.85
C LEU A 64 -8.33 12.62 -16.12
N PRO A 65 -7.26 13.21 -15.58
CA PRO A 65 -5.95 12.57 -15.59
C PRO A 65 -6.00 11.26 -14.77
N VAL A 66 -5.22 10.28 -15.21
CA VAL A 66 -5.11 8.96 -14.57
C VAL A 66 -3.74 8.83 -13.93
N ILE A 67 -3.73 8.50 -12.64
CA ILE A 67 -2.52 8.19 -11.88
C ILE A 67 -2.41 6.66 -11.79
N TYR A 68 -1.40 6.10 -12.45
CA TYR A 68 -1.05 4.69 -12.31
C TYR A 68 -0.06 4.52 -11.16
N MET A 69 -0.38 3.62 -10.23
CA MET A 69 0.37 3.38 -9.01
C MET A 69 0.77 1.91 -8.92
N ALA A 70 2.08 1.66 -8.89
CA ALA A 70 2.63 0.38 -8.42
C ALA A 70 2.46 0.27 -6.90
N ASP A 71 2.50 -0.95 -6.34
CA ASP A 71 2.14 -1.20 -4.93
C ASP A 71 0.67 -0.80 -4.64
N GLY A 72 -0.22 -1.05 -5.61
CA GLY A 72 -1.61 -0.58 -5.61
C GLY A 72 -2.66 -1.63 -5.24
N GLY A 73 -2.28 -2.67 -4.50
CA GLY A 73 -3.20 -3.64 -3.88
C GLY A 73 -3.95 -3.07 -2.68
N ILE A 74 -5.08 -3.68 -2.33
CA ILE A 74 -5.88 -3.28 -1.15
C ILE A 74 -5.08 -3.50 0.15
N GLY A 75 -4.21 -4.51 0.18
CA GLY A 75 -3.28 -4.78 1.29
C GLY A 75 -1.97 -3.99 1.22
N GLU A 76 -1.83 -3.08 0.26
CA GLU A 76 -0.65 -2.26 -0.01
C GLU A 76 -0.99 -0.78 0.23
N ASP A 77 -0.49 0.15 -0.61
CA ASP A 77 -0.63 1.59 -0.36
C ASP A 77 -1.94 2.18 -0.93
N PHE A 78 -2.74 1.39 -1.66
CA PHE A 78 -3.94 1.90 -2.35
C PHE A 78 -4.95 2.60 -1.44
N PRO A 79 -5.39 2.03 -0.29
CA PRO A 79 -6.32 2.71 0.59
C PRO A 79 -5.79 4.06 1.09
N HIS A 80 -4.51 4.11 1.46
CA HIS A 80 -3.86 5.30 1.97
C HIS A 80 -3.85 6.44 0.94
N ILE A 81 -3.40 6.12 -0.27
CA ILE A 81 -3.24 7.09 -1.35
C ILE A 81 -4.61 7.56 -1.88
N ALA A 82 -5.57 6.65 -2.03
CA ALA A 82 -6.92 7.00 -2.47
C ALA A 82 -7.61 7.98 -1.50
N ASN A 83 -7.54 7.71 -0.19
CA ASN A 83 -8.09 8.62 0.84
C ASN A 83 -7.35 9.98 0.85
N THR A 84 -6.04 9.97 0.65
CA THR A 84 -5.24 11.21 0.58
C THR A 84 -5.64 12.04 -0.64
N ILE A 85 -5.79 11.42 -1.81
CA ILE A 85 -6.24 12.08 -3.03
C ILE A 85 -7.65 12.65 -2.84
N GLU A 86 -8.57 11.89 -2.26
CA GLU A 86 -9.93 12.38 -1.95
C GLU A 86 -9.89 13.65 -1.09
N GLU A 87 -9.07 13.65 -0.03
CA GLU A 87 -8.92 14.80 0.85
C GLU A 87 -8.34 16.01 0.12
N LEU A 88 -7.28 15.81 -0.68
CA LEU A 88 -6.66 16.90 -1.45
C LEU A 88 -7.61 17.49 -2.50
N ILE A 89 -8.46 16.67 -3.14
CA ILE A 89 -9.51 17.15 -4.05
C ILE A 89 -10.55 17.94 -3.27
N ARG A 90 -11.00 17.44 -2.11
CA ARG A 90 -11.97 18.11 -1.24
C ARG A 90 -11.47 19.48 -0.76
N GLU A 91 -10.19 19.57 -0.41
CA GLU A 91 -9.52 20.82 -0.02
C GLU A 91 -9.11 21.69 -1.21
N GLN A 92 -9.43 21.28 -2.45
CA GLN A 92 -9.10 21.99 -3.69
C GLN A 92 -7.59 22.23 -3.90
N LYS A 93 -6.74 21.36 -3.34
CA LYS A 93 -5.29 21.41 -3.48
C LYS A 93 -4.78 20.75 -4.76
N ILE A 94 -5.53 19.80 -5.30
CA ILE A 94 -5.26 19.14 -6.59
C ILE A 94 -6.56 19.08 -7.41
N PRO A 95 -6.47 19.03 -8.76
CA PRO A 95 -7.64 18.75 -9.59
C PRO A 95 -8.14 17.31 -9.36
N ALA A 96 -9.39 17.06 -9.75
CA ALA A 96 -9.95 15.71 -9.77
C ALA A 96 -9.11 14.77 -10.68
N VAL A 97 -8.81 13.57 -10.18
CA VAL A 97 -7.99 12.55 -10.87
C VAL A 97 -8.61 11.17 -10.67
N ILE A 98 -8.29 10.21 -11.52
CA ILE A 98 -8.57 8.78 -11.32
C ILE A 98 -7.30 8.11 -10.79
N LEU A 99 -7.43 7.24 -9.79
CA LEU A 99 -6.31 6.44 -9.27
C LEU A 99 -6.48 4.98 -9.73
N VAL A 100 -5.45 4.45 -10.40
CA VAL A 100 -5.37 3.06 -10.83
C VAL A 100 -4.21 2.39 -10.09
N GLY A 101 -4.53 1.54 -9.13
CA GLY A 101 -3.58 0.72 -8.39
C GLY A 101 -3.35 -0.64 -9.05
N ILE A 102 -2.09 -1.04 -9.15
CA ILE A 102 -1.67 -2.36 -9.66
C ILE A 102 -1.13 -3.16 -8.48
N GLU A 103 -1.86 -4.20 -8.06
CA GLU A 103 -1.44 -5.08 -6.97
C GLU A 103 -0.22 -5.91 -7.36
N ASN A 104 0.72 -6.12 -6.42
CA ASN A 104 1.87 -6.97 -6.69
C ASN A 104 1.52 -8.46 -6.68
N THR A 105 2.13 -9.20 -7.60
CA THR A 105 2.30 -10.66 -7.50
C THR A 105 3.69 -10.97 -6.93
N GLN A 106 4.73 -10.41 -7.55
CA GLN A 106 6.11 -10.51 -7.10
C GLN A 106 6.84 -9.17 -7.24
N ARG A 107 6.65 -8.31 -6.23
CA ARG A 107 7.17 -6.93 -6.18
C ARG A 107 8.65 -6.79 -6.56
N ARG A 108 9.52 -7.68 -6.06
CA ARG A 108 10.97 -7.60 -6.30
C ARG A 108 11.35 -7.97 -7.74
N ARG A 109 10.55 -8.77 -8.44
CA ARG A 109 10.71 -9.01 -9.87
C ARG A 109 10.29 -7.78 -10.66
N ASP A 110 9.09 -7.29 -10.39
CA ASP A 110 8.43 -6.26 -11.21
C ASP A 110 9.04 -4.86 -11.02
N LEU A 111 9.57 -4.56 -9.82
CA LEU A 111 10.07 -3.22 -9.47
C LEU A 111 11.60 -3.13 -9.38
N THR A 112 12.34 -4.09 -9.95
CA THR A 112 13.81 -4.00 -10.04
C THR A 112 14.32 -4.15 -11.46
N GLY A 113 15.42 -3.45 -11.76
CA GLY A 113 16.12 -3.52 -13.03
C GLY A 113 16.89 -4.82 -13.21
N PHE A 114 17.10 -5.25 -14.46
CA PHE A 114 17.93 -6.41 -14.77
C PHE A 114 19.32 -6.28 -14.13
N THR A 115 19.83 -7.39 -13.58
CA THR A 115 21.15 -7.43 -12.93
C THR A 115 21.87 -8.75 -13.19
N THR A 116 23.18 -8.67 -13.35
CA THR A 116 24.08 -9.83 -13.38
C THR A 116 24.87 -10.00 -12.08
N VAL A 117 24.76 -9.06 -11.14
CA VAL A 117 25.47 -9.09 -9.85
C VAL A 117 24.85 -10.18 -8.98
N ALA A 118 25.67 -11.13 -8.52
CA ALA A 118 25.20 -12.25 -7.71
C ALA A 118 24.49 -11.79 -6.43
N LYS A 119 25.02 -10.75 -5.78
CA LYS A 119 24.46 -10.21 -4.54
C LYS A 119 23.05 -9.67 -4.70
N ASP A 120 22.74 -9.01 -5.82
CA ASP A 120 21.41 -8.46 -6.08
C ASP A 120 20.36 -9.56 -6.24
N LYS A 121 20.77 -10.73 -6.75
CA LYS A 121 19.88 -11.90 -6.93
C LYS A 121 19.54 -12.60 -5.62
N GLU A 122 20.18 -12.24 -4.51
CA GLU A 122 19.89 -12.83 -3.19
C GLU A 122 18.65 -12.21 -2.52
N ILE A 123 18.15 -11.06 -2.99
CA ILE A 123 17.08 -10.31 -2.31
C ILE A 123 15.67 -10.93 -2.47
N ALA A 124 15.48 -11.78 -3.47
CA ALA A 124 14.22 -12.45 -3.78
C ALA A 124 14.43 -13.61 -4.77
N PRO A 125 13.48 -14.57 -4.88
CA PRO A 125 13.57 -15.67 -5.84
C PRO A 125 13.71 -15.21 -7.30
N GLU A 126 13.04 -14.13 -7.66
CA GLU A 126 13.14 -13.50 -8.99
C GLU A 126 13.31 -11.98 -8.83
N VAL A 127 14.19 -11.42 -9.66
CA VAL A 127 14.52 -9.99 -9.74
C VAL A 127 14.72 -9.60 -11.20
N GLY A 128 14.64 -8.30 -11.49
CA GLY A 128 15.04 -7.74 -12.77
C GLY A 128 13.99 -7.72 -13.88
N GLY A 129 12.72 -7.99 -13.55
CA GLY A 129 11.59 -8.03 -14.49
C GLY A 129 10.94 -6.68 -14.82
N SER A 130 11.48 -5.55 -14.34
CA SER A 130 10.85 -4.23 -14.52
C SER A 130 10.64 -3.80 -15.97
N ALA A 131 11.41 -4.34 -16.92
CA ALA A 131 11.18 -4.07 -18.34
C ALA A 131 9.82 -4.63 -18.82
N ALA A 132 9.48 -5.85 -18.41
CA ALA A 132 8.20 -6.48 -18.74
C ALA A 132 7.03 -5.81 -18.01
N PHE A 133 7.22 -5.46 -16.73
CA PHE A 133 6.21 -4.74 -15.94
C PHE A 133 5.90 -3.35 -16.53
N ARG A 134 6.92 -2.62 -16.99
CA ARG A 134 6.72 -1.35 -17.69
C ARG A 134 6.04 -1.52 -19.06
N ALA A 135 6.29 -2.63 -19.76
CA ALA A 135 5.62 -2.92 -21.02
C ALA A 135 4.12 -3.19 -20.81
N PHE A 136 3.77 -3.88 -19.72
CA PHE A 136 2.38 -4.10 -19.31
C PHE A 136 1.60 -2.81 -19.04
N ILE A 137 2.24 -1.76 -18.51
CA ILE A 137 1.57 -0.49 -18.16
C ILE A 137 1.32 0.40 -19.40
N ARG A 138 2.03 0.18 -20.50
CA ARG A 138 1.95 1.02 -21.72
C ARG A 138 0.77 0.65 -22.60
#